data_AF-A0A2I1GHR5-F1
#
_entry.id   AF-A0A2I1GHR5-F1
#
_cell.length_a   1.000
_cell.length_b   1.000
_cell.length_c   1.000
_cell.angle_alpha   90.00
_cell.angle_beta   90.00
_cell.angle_gamma   90.00
#
_symmetry.space_group_name_H-M   'P 1'
#
loop_
_entity.id
_entity.type
_entity.pdbx_description
1 polymer ?
#
loop_
_entity_poly.entity_id
_entity_poly.type
_entity_poly.pdbx_seq_one_letter_code
_entity_poly.pdbx_strand_id
1 'polypeptide(L)'
;MKVKRHEYDSMDRTLAIFRHAKKKALGSLHIHEVYIDECQDNHIMDIALILKVFDRTSSIFFAGDIAQCIAKGSSFRFQDLQALIYQWELTRKNDNILKPKLFDLNINYRSHNGILKLAASVVKLIQYLFPNSIDQLSSERSEVDGPLPIIFDGFEEEYFNIFVNNNRPDEPTFTYDICREMKCRKRKKQSSFVEFGADQVIIVRNEVVKSRVTELVGKGAMVLTVLDAKGMEFNDVLLYNFFTDSPAQRKV
;
A
#
# COMPACT_ATOMS: atom_id res chain seq x y z
N MET A 1 -30.25 -4.23 2.21
CA MET A 1 -30.28 -3.39 0.99
C MET A 1 -29.80 -4.17 -0.24
N LYS A 2 -28.66 -4.88 -0.19
CA LYS A 2 -28.15 -5.75 -1.28
C LYS A 2 -29.09 -6.86 -1.77
N VAL A 3 -29.68 -7.64 -0.85
CA VAL A 3 -30.59 -8.76 -1.19
C VAL A 3 -31.80 -8.30 -2.02
N LYS A 4 -32.31 -7.08 -1.78
CA LYS A 4 -33.43 -6.51 -2.55
C LYS A 4 -33.03 -6.06 -3.97
N ARG A 5 -31.73 -5.91 -4.24
CA ARG A 5 -31.17 -5.49 -5.54
C ARG A 5 -30.49 -6.63 -6.30
N HIS A 6 -30.50 -7.86 -5.76
CA HIS A 6 -29.79 -9.02 -6.31
C HIS A 6 -28.28 -8.78 -6.55
N GLU A 7 -27.68 -7.88 -5.77
CA GLU A 7 -26.24 -7.59 -5.82
C GLU A 7 -25.48 -8.60 -4.96
N TYR A 8 -24.38 -9.13 -5.48
CA TYR A 8 -23.45 -10.02 -4.79
C TYR A 8 -22.04 -9.43 -4.81
N ASP A 9 -21.29 -9.58 -3.72
CA ASP A 9 -19.87 -9.21 -3.66
C ASP A 9 -18.95 -10.44 -3.48
N SER A 10 -17.64 -10.18 -3.38
CA SER A 10 -16.61 -11.20 -3.15
C SER A 10 -16.82 -11.96 -1.83
N MET A 11 -17.24 -11.27 -0.76
CA MET A 11 -17.49 -11.89 0.54
C MET A 11 -18.73 -12.79 0.52
N ASP A 12 -19.80 -12.39 -0.17
CA ASP A 12 -21.00 -13.23 -0.35
C ASP A 12 -20.63 -14.55 -1.05
N ARG A 13 -19.78 -14.47 -2.07
CA ARG A 13 -19.25 -15.65 -2.77
C ARG A 13 -18.41 -16.53 -1.85
N THR A 14 -17.43 -15.96 -1.14
CA THR A 14 -16.58 -16.71 -0.20
C THR A 14 -17.41 -17.37 0.90
N LEU A 15 -18.40 -16.66 1.44
CA LEU A 15 -19.31 -17.18 2.46
C LEU A 15 -20.17 -18.35 1.93
N ALA A 16 -20.65 -18.27 0.69
CA ALA A 16 -21.39 -19.35 0.05
C ALA A 16 -20.53 -20.62 -0.11
N ILE A 17 -19.29 -20.46 -0.56
CA ILE A 17 -18.32 -21.58 -0.69
C ILE A 17 -18.02 -22.15 0.70
N PHE A 18 -17.75 -21.30 1.68
CA PHE A 18 -17.47 -21.72 3.06
C PHE A 18 -18.63 -22.50 3.69
N ARG A 19 -19.87 -22.08 3.46
CA ARG A 19 -21.07 -22.81 3.91
C ARG A 19 -21.20 -24.16 3.23
N HIS A 20 -20.86 -24.26 1.94
CA HIS A 20 -20.84 -25.54 1.24
C HIS A 20 -19.75 -26.46 1.79
N ALA A 21 -18.54 -25.92 2.02
CA ALA A 21 -17.39 -26.61 2.60
C ALA A 21 -17.63 -27.16 4.02
N LYS A 22 -18.61 -26.61 4.75
CA LYS A 22 -19.07 -27.16 6.04
C LYS A 22 -19.90 -28.44 5.89
N LYS A 23 -20.60 -28.60 4.77
CA LYS A 23 -21.52 -29.73 4.52
C LYS A 23 -20.87 -30.84 3.71
N LYS A 24 -19.99 -30.49 2.78
CA LYS A 24 -19.24 -31.42 1.94
C LYS A 24 -17.78 -31.02 1.98
N ALA A 25 -16.87 -32.00 2.08
CA ALA A 25 -15.46 -31.76 1.89
C ALA A 25 -15.24 -31.14 0.50
N LEU A 26 -14.33 -30.17 0.38
CA LEU A 26 -14.04 -29.44 -0.87
C LEU A 26 -13.33 -30.31 -1.94
N GLY A 27 -13.43 -31.65 -1.85
CA GLY A 27 -12.71 -32.61 -2.70
C GLY A 27 -11.27 -32.84 -2.25
N SER A 28 -10.60 -33.84 -2.82
CA SER A 28 -9.16 -34.06 -2.64
C SER A 28 -8.37 -33.04 -3.47
N LEU A 29 -8.30 -31.82 -2.97
CA LEU A 29 -7.34 -30.85 -3.47
C LEU A 29 -5.96 -31.38 -3.10
N HIS A 30 -5.20 -31.83 -4.10
CA HIS A 30 -3.83 -32.35 -3.92
C HIS A 30 -2.83 -31.19 -3.77
N ILE A 31 -3.12 -30.28 -2.84
CA ILE A 31 -2.30 -29.10 -2.56
C ILE A 31 -1.61 -29.34 -1.21
N HIS A 32 -0.29 -29.48 -1.27
CA HIS A 32 0.52 -29.80 -0.09
C HIS A 32 0.78 -28.56 0.77
N GLU A 33 1.04 -27.42 0.11
CA GLU A 33 1.41 -26.16 0.74
C GLU A 33 0.89 -24.98 -0.09
N VAL A 34 0.68 -23.83 0.57
CA VAL A 34 0.29 -22.58 -0.07
C VAL A 34 1.04 -21.40 0.55
N TYR A 35 1.45 -20.48 -0.32
CA TYR A 35 2.09 -19.22 0.04
C TYR A 35 1.14 -18.09 -0.36
N ILE A 36 0.78 -17.27 0.61
CA ILE A 36 -0.16 -16.17 0.43
C ILE A 36 0.64 -14.89 0.64
N ASP A 37 1.04 -14.31 -0.48
CA ASP A 37 1.65 -12.99 -0.53
C ASP A 37 0.59 -11.90 -0.45
N GLU A 38 0.97 -10.70 -0.01
CA GLU A 38 0.08 -9.55 0.18
C GLU A 38 -1.20 -9.88 0.98
N CYS A 39 -1.07 -10.70 2.03
CA CYS A 39 -2.22 -11.24 2.76
C CYS A 39 -3.12 -10.16 3.40
N GLN A 40 -2.64 -8.92 3.55
CA GLN A 40 -3.42 -7.77 3.99
C GLN A 40 -4.54 -7.36 3.01
N ASP A 41 -4.45 -7.81 1.75
CA ASP A 41 -5.47 -7.59 0.73
C ASP A 41 -6.61 -8.61 0.81
N ASN A 42 -6.42 -9.72 1.52
CA ASN A 42 -7.46 -10.72 1.71
C ASN A 42 -8.41 -10.33 2.84
N HIS A 43 -9.70 -10.65 2.68
CA HIS A 43 -10.61 -10.59 3.81
C HIS A 43 -10.36 -11.77 4.75
N ILE A 44 -10.64 -11.58 6.04
CA ILE A 44 -10.50 -12.64 7.05
C ILE A 44 -11.32 -13.90 6.71
N MET A 45 -12.45 -13.73 6.01
CA MET A 45 -13.28 -14.83 5.52
C MET A 45 -12.61 -15.64 4.41
N ASP A 46 -11.81 -15.00 3.55
CA ASP A 46 -11.05 -15.69 2.50
C ASP A 46 -9.98 -16.58 3.15
N ILE A 47 -9.27 -16.03 4.15
CA ILE A 47 -8.29 -16.76 4.95
C ILE A 47 -8.95 -17.93 5.69
N ALA A 48 -10.11 -17.73 6.30
CA ALA A 48 -10.86 -18.80 6.97
C ALA A 48 -11.25 -19.94 6.02
N LEU A 49 -11.60 -19.62 4.78
CA LEU A 49 -11.88 -20.62 3.75
C LEU A 49 -10.60 -21.38 3.35
N ILE A 50 -9.47 -20.69 3.20
CA ILE A 50 -8.18 -21.34 2.92
C ILE A 50 -7.82 -22.30 4.05
N LEU A 51 -7.92 -21.87 5.32
CA LEU A 51 -7.67 -22.73 6.48
C LEU A 51 -8.54 -24.00 6.50
N LYS A 52 -9.73 -23.96 5.89
CA LYS A 52 -10.63 -25.11 5.73
C LYS A 52 -10.15 -26.11 4.68
N VAL A 53 -9.42 -25.65 3.66
CA VAL A 53 -8.90 -26.49 2.56
C VAL A 53 -7.74 -27.36 3.03
N PHE A 54 -6.86 -26.84 3.89
CA PHE A 54 -5.64 -27.54 4.31
C PHE A 54 -5.83 -28.24 5.64
N ASP A 55 -5.38 -29.49 5.77
CA ASP A 55 -5.48 -30.26 7.01
C ASP A 55 -4.55 -29.77 8.13
N ARG A 56 -3.46 -29.08 7.78
CA ARG A 56 -2.47 -28.57 8.72
C ARG A 56 -2.18 -27.10 8.41
N THR A 57 -2.16 -26.26 9.45
CA THR A 57 -1.76 -24.85 9.31
C THR A 57 -0.28 -24.69 8.99
N SER A 58 0.55 -25.70 9.30
CA SER A 58 1.97 -25.71 8.91
C SER A 58 2.19 -25.72 7.40
N SER A 59 1.17 -26.06 6.60
CA SER A 59 1.19 -26.03 5.14
C SER A 59 0.90 -24.64 4.56
N ILE A 60 0.71 -23.63 5.41
CA ILE A 60 0.29 -22.30 4.98
C ILE A 60 1.33 -21.28 5.44
N PHE A 61 1.79 -20.47 4.51
CA PHE A 61 2.69 -19.36 4.76
C PHE A 61 2.02 -18.04 4.34
N PHE A 62 2.08 -17.04 5.21
CA PHE A 62 1.53 -15.70 4.97
C PHE A 62 2.67 -14.69 4.96
N ALA A 63 2.67 -13.81 3.95
CA ALA A 63 3.51 -12.62 3.87
C ALA A 63 2.63 -11.40 3.60
N GLY A 64 3.02 -10.24 4.12
CA GLY A 64 2.29 -9.00 3.91
C GLY A 64 2.80 -7.84 4.76
N ASP A 65 2.23 -6.67 4.52
CA ASP A 65 2.52 -5.44 5.24
C ASP A 65 1.21 -4.73 5.62
N ILE A 66 0.96 -4.60 6.92
CA ILE A 66 -0.25 -3.96 7.45
C ILE A 66 -0.31 -2.47 7.11
N ALA A 67 0.85 -1.79 7.06
CA ALA A 67 0.88 -0.36 6.72
C ALA A 67 0.42 -0.09 5.27
N GLN A 68 0.41 -1.13 4.42
CA GLN A 68 -0.05 -1.10 3.03
C GLN A 68 -1.49 -1.61 2.83
N CYS A 69 -2.24 -1.82 3.91
CA CYS A 69 -3.65 -2.23 3.81
C CYS A 69 -4.53 -1.09 3.28
N ILE A 70 -4.60 -0.96 1.95
CA ILE A 70 -5.42 0.04 1.25
C ILE A 70 -6.71 -0.55 0.65
N ALA A 71 -6.93 -1.86 0.82
CA ALA A 71 -8.12 -2.55 0.34
C ALA A 71 -9.37 -2.07 1.08
N LYS A 72 -10.35 -1.55 0.33
CA LYS A 72 -11.58 -0.97 0.90
C LYS A 72 -12.37 -2.03 1.68
N GLY A 73 -12.58 -1.78 2.98
CA GLY A 73 -13.32 -2.71 3.85
C GLY A 73 -12.46 -3.86 4.39
N SER A 74 -11.14 -3.82 4.17
CA SER A 74 -10.19 -4.65 4.91
C SER A 74 -9.67 -3.86 6.11
N SER A 75 -9.66 -4.50 7.28
CA SER A 75 -9.00 -4.02 8.50
C SER A 75 -8.06 -5.13 8.98
N PHE A 76 -7.09 -5.46 8.15
CA PHE A 76 -6.21 -6.59 8.38
C PHE A 76 -5.20 -6.29 9.50
N ARG A 77 -5.02 -7.24 10.41
CA ARG A 77 -3.95 -7.27 11.41
C ARG A 77 -3.39 -8.68 11.51
N PHE A 78 -2.08 -8.81 11.67
CA PHE A 78 -1.44 -10.09 11.95
C PHE A 78 -1.92 -10.67 13.28
N GLN A 79 -2.27 -9.83 14.25
CA GLN A 79 -2.90 -10.27 15.50
C GLN A 79 -4.23 -11.02 15.24
N ASP A 80 -5.08 -10.48 14.35
CA ASP A 80 -6.37 -11.10 14.00
C ASP A 80 -6.15 -12.41 13.22
N LEU A 81 -5.15 -12.44 12.35
CA LEU A 81 -4.74 -13.66 11.63
C LEU A 81 -4.23 -14.74 12.60
N GLN A 82 -3.36 -14.39 13.54
CA GLN A 82 -2.87 -15.32 14.57
C GLN A 82 -4.01 -15.85 15.43
N ALA A 83 -4.93 -14.99 15.85
CA ALA A 83 -6.11 -15.39 16.62
C ALA A 83 -6.99 -16.36 15.83
N LEU A 84 -7.23 -16.09 14.54
CA LEU A 84 -8.00 -16.97 13.66
C LEU A 84 -7.33 -18.35 13.53
N ILE A 85 -6.02 -18.38 13.26
CA ILE A 85 -5.27 -19.65 13.12
C ILE A 85 -5.30 -20.44 14.43
N TYR A 86 -5.10 -19.76 15.56
CA TYR A 86 -5.15 -20.39 16.88
C TYR A 86 -6.54 -20.99 17.17
N GLN A 87 -7.61 -20.22 16.93
CA GLN A 87 -8.98 -20.72 17.08
C GLN A 87 -9.26 -21.90 16.15
N TRP A 88 -8.72 -21.86 14.93
CA TRP A 88 -8.86 -22.93 13.96
C TRP A 88 -8.21 -24.23 14.45
N GLU A 89 -6.98 -24.16 14.95
CA GLU A 89 -6.25 -25.30 15.51
C GLU A 89 -6.95 -25.88 16.76
N LEU A 90 -7.57 -25.06 17.60
CA LEU A 90 -8.36 -25.55 18.74
C LEU A 90 -9.56 -26.42 18.34
N THR A 91 -10.13 -26.20 17.16
CA THR A 91 -11.25 -27.03 16.68
C THR A 91 -10.80 -28.38 16.11
N ARG A 92 -9.49 -28.59 15.92
CA ARG A 92 -8.92 -29.84 15.45
C ARG A 92 -8.65 -30.76 16.62
N LYS A 93 -8.91 -32.06 16.45
CA LYS A 93 -8.51 -33.12 17.38
C LYS A 93 -7.01 -33.43 17.22
N ASN A 94 -6.16 -32.40 17.37
CA ASN A 94 -4.71 -32.54 17.31
C ASN A 94 -4.12 -32.11 18.65
N ASP A 95 -3.31 -32.98 19.25
CA ASP A 95 -2.70 -32.71 20.56
C ASP A 95 -1.60 -31.63 20.50
N ASN A 96 -1.14 -31.29 19.30
CA ASN A 96 -0.12 -30.26 19.07
C ASN A 96 -0.72 -29.04 18.37
N ILE A 97 -1.25 -28.10 19.17
CA ILE A 97 -1.70 -26.79 18.68
C ILE A 97 -0.48 -26.02 18.17
N LEU A 98 -0.43 -25.80 16.85
CA LEU A 98 0.62 -24.99 16.25
C LEU A 98 0.42 -23.52 16.66
N LYS A 99 1.45 -22.92 17.26
CA LYS A 99 1.52 -21.47 17.45
C LYS A 99 2.20 -20.85 16.24
N PRO A 100 1.52 -20.00 15.44
CA PRO A 100 2.14 -19.34 14.31
C PRO A 100 3.34 -18.52 14.79
N LYS A 101 4.50 -18.70 14.15
CA LYS A 101 5.66 -17.85 14.38
C LYS A 101 5.56 -16.64 13.48
N LEU A 102 5.51 -15.45 14.09
CA LEU A 102 5.69 -14.20 13.37
C LEU A 102 7.19 -13.89 13.31
N PHE A 103 7.66 -13.48 12.15
CA PHE A 103 9.02 -12.98 11.97
C PHE A 103 8.93 -11.70 11.13
N ASP A 104 9.68 -10.68 11.55
CA ASP A 104 9.66 -9.37 10.91
C ASP A 104 10.91 -9.19 10.05
N LEU A 105 10.74 -8.66 8.85
CA LEU A 105 11.83 -8.23 7.97
C LEU A 105 11.87 -6.70 7.98
N ASN A 106 12.89 -6.11 8.62
CA ASN A 106 12.98 -4.66 8.79
C ASN A 106 14.08 -4.00 7.94
N ILE A 107 14.75 -4.74 7.06
CA ILE A 107 15.75 -4.19 6.14
C ILE A 107 15.07 -3.94 4.79
N ASN A 108 15.03 -2.68 4.39
CA ASN A 108 14.46 -2.25 3.12
C ASN A 108 15.59 -2.00 2.11
N TYR A 109 15.55 -2.76 1.02
CA TYR A 109 16.51 -2.69 -0.08
C TYR A 109 16.02 -1.85 -1.27
N ARG A 110 14.78 -1.36 -1.22
CA ARG A 110 14.10 -0.63 -2.30
C ARG A 110 14.16 0.90 -2.11
N SER A 111 14.21 1.37 -0.87
CA SER A 111 14.18 2.80 -0.54
C SER A 111 15.27 3.17 0.44
N HIS A 112 15.82 4.38 0.30
CA HIS A 112 16.87 4.89 1.18
C HIS A 112 16.30 5.44 2.50
N ASN A 113 17.14 5.58 3.53
CA ASN A 113 16.72 5.99 4.87
C ASN A 113 15.98 7.35 4.93
N GLY A 114 16.29 8.30 4.05
CA GLY A 114 15.56 9.57 3.97
C GLY A 114 14.04 9.42 3.80
N ILE A 115 13.60 8.54 2.90
CA ILE A 115 12.17 8.24 2.67
C ILE A 115 11.60 7.42 3.85
N LEU A 116 12.33 6.39 4.30
CA LEU A 116 11.89 5.51 5.39
C LEU A 116 11.67 6.27 6.70
N LYS A 117 12.49 7.29 7.00
CA LYS A 117 12.31 8.16 8.18
C LYS A 117 10.97 8.89 8.14
N LEU A 118 10.59 9.44 6.98
CA LEU A 118 9.29 10.09 6.79
C LEU A 118 8.15 9.06 6.94
N ALA A 119 8.23 7.93 6.24
CA ALA A 119 7.22 6.87 6.32
C ALA A 119 7.02 6.40 7.77
N ALA A 120 8.10 6.11 8.49
CA ALA A 120 8.06 5.71 9.90
C ALA A 120 7.42 6.78 10.80
N SER A 121 7.62 8.07 10.52
CA SER A 121 6.96 9.16 11.26
C SER A 121 5.45 9.15 11.08
N VAL A 122 4.96 8.88 9.87
CA VAL A 122 3.53 8.79 9.56
C VAL A 122 2.92 7.57 10.23
N VAL A 123 3.59 6.41 10.14
CA VAL A 123 3.14 5.17 10.81
C VAL A 123 3.05 5.37 12.32
N LYS A 124 4.02 6.04 12.95
CA LYS A 124 3.97 6.37 14.39
C LYS A 124 2.77 7.25 14.76
N LEU A 125 2.41 8.22 13.92
CA LEU A 125 1.21 9.04 14.13
C LEU A 125 -0.06 8.19 14.05
N ILE A 126 -0.15 7.26 13.09
CA ILE A 126 -1.29 6.33 12.97
C ILE A 126 -1.37 5.45 14.22
N GLN A 127 -0.25 4.88 14.67
CA GLN A 127 -0.20 4.06 15.89
C GLN A 127 -0.62 4.84 17.13
N TYR A 128 -0.26 6.12 17.23
CA TYR A 128 -0.63 6.97 18.36
C TYR A 128 -2.12 7.37 18.33
N LEU A 129 -2.61 7.82 17.18
CA LEU A 129 -3.99 8.32 17.03
C LEU A 129 -5.03 7.19 16.94
N PHE A 130 -4.63 6.03 16.41
CA PHE A 130 -5.50 4.89 16.15
C PHE A 130 -4.82 3.58 16.60
N PRO A 131 -4.59 3.38 17.91
CA PRO A 131 -3.76 2.29 18.44
C PRO A 131 -4.24 0.88 18.12
N ASN A 132 -5.53 0.72 17.78
CA ASN A 132 -6.11 -0.58 17.42
C ASN A 132 -6.21 -0.80 15.91
N SER A 133 -5.75 0.15 15.08
CA SER A 133 -5.93 0.10 13.62
C SER A 133 -4.83 -0.67 12.89
N ILE A 134 -3.61 -0.68 13.41
CA ILE A 134 -2.44 -1.34 12.83
C ILE A 134 -1.60 -2.00 13.92
N ASP A 135 -0.88 -3.05 13.59
CA ASP A 135 0.02 -3.72 14.54
C ASP A 135 1.30 -2.90 14.78
N GLN A 136 1.93 -3.15 15.93
CA GLN A 136 3.23 -2.58 16.25
C GLN A 136 4.33 -3.43 15.60
N LEU A 137 4.85 -2.95 14.48
CA LEU A 137 5.98 -3.55 13.78
C LEU A 137 7.26 -2.75 14.00
N SER A 138 8.40 -3.43 13.87
CA SER A 138 9.71 -2.79 13.89
C SER A 138 9.83 -1.77 12.77
N SER A 139 10.39 -0.59 13.04
CA SER A 139 10.62 0.40 11.98
C SER A 139 11.60 -0.13 10.94
N GLU A 140 11.27 0.07 9.67
CA GLU A 140 12.16 -0.25 8.55
C GLU A 140 13.41 0.62 8.55
N ARG A 141 14.51 0.05 8.07
CA ARG A 141 15.79 0.73 7.86
C ARG A 141 16.41 0.28 6.55
N SER A 142 17.19 1.16 5.93
CA SER A 142 18.03 0.83 4.78
C SER A 142 19.51 0.88 5.15
N GLU A 143 20.34 0.16 4.42
CA GLU A 143 21.80 0.30 4.50
C GLU A 143 22.28 1.58 3.79
N VAL A 144 21.46 2.13 2.89
CA VAL A 144 21.77 3.33 2.12
C VAL A 144 21.03 4.54 2.71
N ASP A 145 21.77 5.63 2.97
CA ASP A 145 21.15 6.91 3.31
C ASP A 145 20.85 7.73 2.05
N GLY A 146 19.94 8.69 2.16
CA GLY A 146 19.53 9.50 1.02
C GLY A 146 18.86 10.80 1.45
N PRO A 147 18.51 11.67 0.49
CA PRO A 147 17.96 12.98 0.78
C PRO A 147 16.64 12.88 1.56
N LEU A 148 16.36 13.90 2.37
CA LEU A 148 15.03 14.02 2.98
C LEU A 148 14.02 14.46 1.93
N PRO A 149 12.77 13.94 1.97
CA PRO A 149 11.70 14.43 1.13
C PRO A 149 11.50 15.93 1.29
N ILE A 150 11.23 16.61 0.18
CA ILE A 150 11.03 18.07 0.15
C ILE A 150 9.54 18.36 0.15
N ILE A 151 9.11 19.30 1.01
CA ILE A 151 7.74 19.82 1.05
C ILE A 151 7.73 21.17 0.37
N PHE A 152 6.82 21.35 -0.59
CA PHE A 152 6.60 22.60 -1.29
C PHE A 152 5.25 23.16 -0.88
N ASP A 153 5.23 24.44 -0.49
CA ASP A 153 4.03 25.21 -0.25
C ASP A 153 3.83 26.21 -1.39
N GLY A 154 2.59 26.44 -1.81
CA GLY A 154 2.27 27.34 -2.93
C GLY A 154 2.54 26.78 -4.33
N PHE A 155 2.45 25.47 -4.55
CA PHE A 155 2.52 24.89 -5.89
C PHE A 155 1.23 25.16 -6.67
N GLU A 156 1.30 26.04 -7.67
CA GLU A 156 0.18 26.41 -8.54
C GLU A 156 0.10 25.53 -9.79
N GLU A 157 -1.08 25.50 -10.43
CA GLU A 157 -1.32 24.68 -11.63
C GLU A 157 -0.46 25.13 -12.83
N GLU A 158 -0.06 26.41 -12.87
CA GLU A 158 0.76 26.97 -13.93
C GLU A 158 2.15 26.31 -14.03
N TYR A 159 2.66 25.76 -12.94
CA TYR A 159 3.91 24.99 -12.94
C TYR A 159 3.80 23.68 -13.73
N PHE A 160 2.59 23.18 -13.97
CA PHE A 160 2.41 22.02 -14.85
C PHE A 160 2.68 22.34 -16.32
N ASN A 161 2.67 23.61 -16.73
CA ASN A 161 2.98 24.01 -18.11
C ASN A 161 4.44 23.65 -18.50
N ILE A 162 5.32 23.46 -17.52
CA ILE A 162 6.70 22.98 -17.73
C ILE A 162 6.68 21.59 -18.39
N PHE A 163 5.72 20.73 -18.05
CA PHE A 163 5.60 19.38 -18.62
C PHE A 163 5.13 19.37 -20.08
N VAL A 164 4.36 20.39 -20.48
CA VAL A 164 3.82 20.49 -21.85
C VAL A 164 4.85 21.10 -22.80
N ASN A 165 5.66 22.04 -22.32
CA ASN A 165 6.55 22.85 -23.14
C ASN A 165 7.99 22.30 -23.26
N ASN A 166 8.40 21.36 -22.39
CA ASN A 166 9.73 20.73 -22.46
C ASN A 166 9.78 19.56 -23.45
N ASN A 167 9.79 19.88 -24.76
CA ASN A 167 10.25 18.97 -25.82
C ASN A 167 11.78 19.07 -25.99
N ARG A 168 12.57 19.08 -24.90
CA ARG A 168 14.03 19.13 -24.99
C ARG A 168 14.62 17.75 -24.63
N PRO A 169 15.33 17.10 -25.57
CA PRO A 169 15.92 15.79 -25.32
C PRO A 169 17.13 15.84 -24.37
N ASP A 170 17.73 17.02 -24.12
CA ASP A 170 19.01 17.16 -23.41
C ASP A 170 18.90 18.19 -22.25
N GLU A 171 18.41 17.75 -21.06
CA GLU A 171 18.35 18.45 -19.74
C GLU A 171 17.49 19.74 -19.57
N PRO A 172 16.92 20.06 -18.37
CA PRO A 172 16.93 19.37 -17.06
C PRO A 172 15.53 18.86 -16.64
N THR A 173 15.51 18.07 -15.56
CA THR A 173 14.38 17.31 -15.01
C THR A 173 13.60 18.09 -13.94
N PHE A 174 12.27 17.91 -13.97
CA PHE A 174 11.21 18.37 -13.06
C PHE A 174 11.65 18.81 -11.65
N THR A 175 12.33 17.94 -10.89
CA THR A 175 12.73 18.25 -9.51
C THR A 175 13.70 19.42 -9.44
N TYR A 176 14.63 19.51 -10.40
CA TYR A 176 15.61 20.60 -10.47
C TYR A 176 14.97 21.91 -10.92
N ASP A 177 14.08 21.86 -11.92
CA ASP A 177 13.46 23.08 -12.46
C ASP A 177 12.46 23.72 -11.49
N ILE A 178 11.62 22.92 -10.81
CA ILE A 178 10.73 23.44 -9.76
C ILE A 178 11.55 23.94 -8.57
N CYS A 179 12.56 23.19 -8.11
CA CYS A 179 13.41 23.65 -7.01
C CYS A 179 14.18 24.94 -7.36
N ARG A 180 14.55 25.11 -8.63
CA ARG A 180 15.28 26.28 -9.13
C ARG A 180 14.37 27.50 -9.26
N GLU A 181 13.19 27.36 -9.87
CA GLU A 181 12.22 28.46 -10.00
C GLU A 181 11.69 28.93 -8.64
N MET A 182 11.45 28.01 -7.71
CA MET A 182 10.87 28.32 -6.40
C MET A 182 11.88 28.78 -5.33
N LYS A 183 13.14 29.06 -5.69
CA LYS A 183 14.21 29.52 -4.78
C LYS A 183 14.38 28.62 -3.53
N CYS A 184 14.39 27.30 -3.69
CA CYS A 184 14.68 26.39 -2.58
C CYS A 184 16.03 26.77 -1.94
N ARG A 185 16.02 27.06 -0.62
CA ARG A 185 17.19 27.55 0.13
C ARG A 185 18.42 26.70 -0.21
N LYS A 186 19.44 27.34 -0.80
CA LYS A 186 20.73 26.75 -1.19
C LYS A 186 21.29 25.83 -0.10
N ARG A 187 21.07 24.51 -0.22
CA ARG A 187 21.92 23.49 0.40
C ARG A 187 22.91 22.99 -0.66
N LYS A 188 24.13 22.71 -0.21
CA LYS A 188 25.29 22.34 -1.05
C LYS A 188 24.92 21.24 -2.03
N LYS A 189 25.40 21.44 -3.26
CA LYS A 189 25.31 20.59 -4.43
C LYS A 189 25.69 19.14 -4.07
N GLN A 190 24.68 18.29 -3.93
CA GLN A 190 24.80 16.84 -4.07
C GLN A 190 23.72 16.46 -5.09
N SER A 191 23.97 16.84 -6.35
CA SER A 191 23.11 16.50 -7.47
C SER A 191 23.54 15.15 -8.01
N SER A 192 22.91 14.07 -7.56
CA SER A 192 22.69 12.95 -8.48
C SER A 192 21.68 13.46 -9.49
N PHE A 193 22.15 13.63 -10.72
CA PHE A 193 21.38 14.08 -11.86
C PHE A 193 20.15 13.18 -12.05
N VAL A 194 19.03 13.80 -12.40
CA VAL A 194 17.74 13.14 -12.57
C VAL A 194 17.35 13.36 -14.04
N GLU A 195 16.82 12.35 -14.72
CA GLU A 195 16.38 12.41 -16.12
C GLU A 195 14.91 11.97 -16.15
N PHE A 196 14.03 12.68 -16.86
CA PHE A 196 12.58 12.45 -16.81
C PHE A 196 12.20 11.31 -17.77
N GLY A 197 11.65 10.20 -17.26
CA GLY A 197 11.35 8.98 -18.01
C GLY A 197 10.24 8.13 -17.34
N ALA A 198 10.15 6.84 -17.70
CA ALA A 198 9.15 5.89 -17.16
C ALA A 198 9.23 5.66 -15.64
N ASP A 199 10.25 6.23 -14.98
CA ASP A 199 10.58 6.01 -13.57
C ASP A 199 10.06 7.11 -12.64
N GLN A 200 9.23 8.04 -13.13
CA GLN A 200 8.71 9.17 -12.35
C GLN A 200 7.19 9.26 -12.42
N VAL A 201 6.56 9.65 -11.30
CA VAL A 201 5.10 9.67 -11.18
C VAL A 201 4.58 10.84 -10.34
N ILE A 202 3.40 11.34 -10.72
CA ILE A 202 2.59 12.23 -9.90
C ILE A 202 1.48 11.39 -9.26
N ILE A 203 1.46 11.31 -7.93
CA ILE A 203 0.39 10.64 -7.19
C ILE A 203 -0.58 11.67 -6.64
N VAL A 204 -1.85 11.44 -6.93
CA VAL A 204 -2.98 12.27 -6.50
C VAL A 204 -3.97 11.45 -5.67
N ARG A 205 -4.85 12.14 -4.94
CA ARG A 205 -5.75 11.48 -3.99
C ARG A 205 -6.88 10.68 -4.64
N ASN A 206 -7.47 11.19 -5.72
CA ASN A 206 -8.71 10.66 -6.29
C ASN A 206 -8.75 10.83 -7.82
N GLU A 207 -9.67 10.11 -8.46
CA GLU A 207 -9.83 10.09 -9.93
C GLU A 207 -10.21 11.45 -10.53
N VAL A 208 -10.90 12.31 -9.76
CA VAL A 208 -11.30 13.65 -10.23
C VAL A 208 -10.05 14.51 -10.39
N VAL A 209 -9.18 14.53 -9.38
CA VAL A 209 -7.91 15.27 -9.43
C VAL A 209 -6.97 14.64 -10.46
N LYS A 210 -6.93 13.31 -10.59
CA LYS A 210 -6.15 12.61 -11.61
C LYS A 210 -6.52 13.08 -13.01
N SER A 211 -7.81 13.06 -13.36
CA SER A 211 -8.28 13.50 -14.67
C SER A 211 -7.86 14.95 -14.96
N ARG A 212 -8.06 15.86 -13.99
CA ARG A 212 -7.66 17.27 -14.12
C ARG A 212 -6.15 17.44 -14.31
N VAL A 213 -5.34 16.78 -13.49
CA VAL A 213 -3.88 16.92 -13.56
C VAL A 213 -3.34 16.27 -14.83
N THR A 214 -3.90 15.14 -15.28
CA THR A 214 -3.57 14.51 -16.57
C THR A 214 -3.81 15.47 -17.75
N GLU A 215 -4.91 16.24 -17.74
CA GLU A 215 -5.15 17.26 -18.76
C GLU A 215 -4.10 18.37 -18.75
N LEU A 216 -3.64 18.79 -17.56
CA LEU A 216 -2.63 19.83 -17.40
C LEU A 216 -1.22 19.38 -17.82
N VAL A 217 -0.81 18.14 -17.49
CA VAL A 217 0.52 17.61 -17.83
C VAL A 217 0.60 16.99 -19.22
N GLY A 218 -0.54 16.63 -19.81
CA GLY A 218 -0.61 15.95 -21.10
C GLY A 218 0.17 14.63 -21.09
N LYS A 219 1.10 14.48 -22.04
CA LYS A 219 1.99 13.30 -22.15
C LYS A 219 3.32 13.46 -21.41
N GLY A 220 3.53 14.57 -20.73
CA GLY A 220 4.80 14.89 -20.09
C GLY A 220 5.08 14.14 -18.80
N ALA A 221 4.05 13.61 -18.12
CA ALA A 221 4.19 12.85 -16.88
C ALA A 221 3.06 11.83 -16.67
N MET A 222 3.36 10.76 -15.94
CA MET A 222 2.36 9.79 -15.52
C MET A 222 1.65 10.27 -14.24
N VAL A 223 0.32 10.21 -14.23
CA VAL A 223 -0.52 10.63 -13.09
C VAL A 223 -1.36 9.45 -12.61
N LEU A 224 -1.15 9.04 -11.37
CA LEU A 224 -1.78 7.86 -10.77
C LEU A 224 -2.49 8.21 -9.46
N THR A 225 -3.54 7.47 -9.11
CA THR A 225 -4.02 7.44 -7.73
C THR A 225 -3.15 6.50 -6.89
N VAL A 226 -3.30 6.54 -5.56
CA VAL A 226 -2.64 5.56 -4.66
C VAL A 226 -3.00 4.12 -5.03
N LEU A 227 -4.24 3.88 -5.48
CA LEU A 227 -4.67 2.54 -5.86
C LEU A 227 -4.03 2.10 -7.18
N ASP A 228 -3.91 3.00 -8.15
CA ASP A 228 -3.26 2.69 -9.43
C ASP A 228 -1.76 2.43 -9.27
N ALA A 229 -1.10 3.18 -8.37
CA ALA A 229 0.32 3.05 -8.10
C ALA A 229 0.67 1.82 -7.25
N LYS A 230 -0.32 1.04 -6.82
CA LYS A 230 -0.08 -0.12 -5.94
C LYS A 230 0.75 -1.19 -6.66
N GLY A 231 1.82 -1.64 -6.02
CA GLY A 231 2.74 -2.63 -6.59
C GLY A 231 3.67 -2.07 -7.66
N MET A 232 3.67 -0.75 -7.86
CA MET A 232 4.61 -0.06 -8.74
C MET A 232 5.71 0.62 -7.93
N GLU A 233 6.90 0.71 -8.51
CA GLU A 233 8.07 1.36 -7.92
C GLU A 233 8.57 2.44 -8.87
N PHE A 234 9.01 3.57 -8.30
CA PHE A 234 9.45 4.75 -9.04
C PHE A 234 10.69 5.34 -8.38
N ASN A 235 11.56 5.94 -9.19
CA ASN A 235 12.74 6.67 -8.71
C ASN A 235 12.35 8.01 -8.09
N ASP A 236 11.38 8.71 -8.68
CA ASP A 236 10.88 9.99 -8.16
C ASP A 236 9.35 10.03 -8.10
N VAL A 237 8.83 10.49 -6.97
CA VAL A 237 7.38 10.57 -6.70
C VAL A 237 7.01 11.98 -6.24
N LEU A 238 6.08 12.62 -6.96
CA LEU A 238 5.44 13.85 -6.52
C LEU A 238 4.07 13.54 -5.92
N LEU A 239 3.85 13.88 -4.64
CA LEU A 239 2.52 13.91 -4.05
C LEU A 239 1.89 15.28 -4.27
N TYR A 240 0.85 15.37 -5.10
CA TYR A 240 0.21 16.65 -5.43
C TYR A 240 -1.11 16.85 -4.68
N ASN A 241 -1.21 17.96 -3.93
CA ASN A 241 -2.42 18.42 -3.21
C ASN A 241 -3.17 17.32 -2.46
N PHE A 242 -2.42 16.39 -1.88
CA PHE A 242 -2.97 15.12 -1.40
C PHE A 242 -3.96 15.28 -0.24
N PHE A 243 -3.79 16.34 0.57
CA PHE A 243 -4.62 16.60 1.74
C PHE A 243 -5.77 17.59 1.50
N THR A 244 -5.78 18.30 0.36
CA THR A 244 -6.75 19.38 0.09
C THR A 244 -8.19 18.87 0.10
N ASP A 245 -8.44 17.69 -0.47
CA ASP A 245 -9.77 17.08 -0.52
C ASP A 245 -10.09 16.21 0.72
N SER A 246 -9.34 16.37 1.81
CA SER A 246 -9.57 15.56 3.01
C SER A 246 -10.94 15.85 3.62
N PRO A 247 -11.81 14.83 3.82
CA PRO A 247 -13.09 15.03 4.48
C PRO A 247 -12.94 15.29 5.98
N ALA A 248 -11.74 15.21 6.55
CA ALA A 248 -11.50 15.36 7.99
C ALA A 248 -11.98 16.70 8.57
N GLN A 249 -12.06 17.76 7.74
CA GLN A 249 -12.61 19.06 8.15
C GLN A 249 -14.13 19.17 7.96
N ARG A 250 -14.78 18.22 7.28
CA ARG A 250 -16.23 18.19 7.15
C ARG A 250 -16.79 17.73 8.49
N LYS A 251 -17.37 18.66 9.26
CA LYS A 251 -18.18 18.32 10.42
C LYS A 251 -19.28 17.36 9.95
N VAL A 252 -19.27 16.14 10.48
CA VAL A 252 -20.34 15.15 10.30
C VAL A 252 -21.54 15.56 11.13
#